data_AF-A0A925VVD5-F1
#
_entry.id   AF-A0A925VVD5-F1
#
_cell.length_a   1.000
_cell.length_b   1.000
_cell.length_c   1.000
_cell.angle_alpha   90.00
_cell.angle_beta   90.00
_cell.angle_gamma   90.00
#
_symmetry.space_group_name_H-M   'P 1'
#
loop_
_entity.id
_entity.type
_entity.pdbx_description
1 polymer ?
#
loop_
_entity_poly.entity_id
_entity_poly.type
_entity_poly.pdbx_seq_one_letter_code
_entity_poly.pdbx_strand_id
1 'polypeptide(L)'
;MSDQPSELPAPLAELAWRELLFQHTDGLGDAFRRGTVSAYCGFDPTADSLHIGSLVPIMGLVHLQRAGHRPIALVGGGTGMIGDPSGRSSERSLLDLPTIEATAEGIRTQLSRFLDFDKVGGAKLVNNVEWLGKL
;
A
#
# COMPACT_ATOMS: atom_id res chain seq x y z
N MET A 1 4.56 37.61 17.74
CA MET A 1 4.63 37.04 16.38
C MET A 1 4.35 35.56 16.55
N SER A 2 3.09 35.15 16.47
CA SER A 2 2.66 33.77 16.64
C SER A 2 2.94 33.02 15.34
N ASP A 3 3.74 31.95 15.43
CA ASP A 3 4.00 31.00 14.36
C ASP A 3 2.69 30.60 13.67
N GLN A 4 2.59 30.93 12.39
CA GLN A 4 1.61 30.32 11.49
C GLN A 4 1.96 28.83 11.39
N PRO A 5 0.98 27.90 11.41
CA PRO A 5 1.29 26.49 11.23
C PRO A 5 1.97 26.32 9.87
N SER A 6 3.18 25.74 9.84
CA SER A 6 3.83 25.42 8.58
C SER A 6 2.87 24.54 7.79
N GLU A 7 2.42 24.97 6.62
CA GLU A 7 1.50 24.19 5.79
C GLU A 7 2.04 22.76 5.65
N LEU A 8 1.14 21.79 5.86
CA LEU A 8 1.45 20.38 5.59
C LEU A 8 1.96 20.28 4.14
N PRO A 9 3.02 19.50 3.87
CA PRO A 9 3.45 19.32 2.50
C PRO A 9 2.32 18.71 1.66
N ALA A 10 2.32 19.01 0.36
CA ALA A 10 1.21 18.68 -0.55
C ALA A 10 0.61 17.26 -0.40
N PRO A 11 1.38 16.17 -0.23
CA PRO A 11 0.80 14.84 -0.03
C PRO A 11 -0.02 14.72 1.27
N LEU A 12 0.47 15.29 2.38
CA LEU A 12 -0.23 15.24 3.67
C LEU A 12 -1.43 16.20 3.69
N ALA A 13 -1.29 17.37 3.08
CA ALA A 13 -2.38 18.32 2.93
C ALA A 13 -3.53 17.73 2.10
N GLU A 14 -3.22 17.08 0.98
CA GLU A 14 -4.22 16.42 0.11
C GLU A 14 -4.97 15.31 0.84
N LEU A 15 -4.26 14.46 1.59
CA LEU A 15 -4.89 13.37 2.36
C LEU A 15 -5.71 13.90 3.53
N ALA A 16 -5.23 14.93 4.23
CA ALA A 16 -5.97 15.57 5.32
C ALA A 16 -7.26 16.23 4.82
N TRP A 17 -7.19 16.97 3.70
CA TRP A 17 -8.36 17.63 3.10
C TRP A 17 -9.47 16.65 2.70
N ARG A 18 -9.10 15.43 2.30
CA ARG A 18 -10.04 14.36 1.93
C ARG A 18 -10.49 13.50 3.10
N GLU A 19 -10.06 13.83 4.33
CA GLU A 19 -10.28 13.02 5.53
C GLU A 19 -9.73 11.58 5.41
N LEU A 20 -8.67 11.39 4.60
CA LEU A 20 -7.97 10.12 4.42
C LEU A 20 -6.77 9.96 5.36
N LEU A 21 -6.41 11.01 6.11
CA LEU A 21 -5.32 11.01 7.08
C LEU A 21 -5.88 10.87 8.49
N PHE A 22 -5.59 9.74 9.15
CA PHE A 22 -5.94 9.52 10.55
C PHE A 22 -4.78 9.87 11.49
N GLN A 23 -3.62 9.25 11.28
CA GLN A 23 -2.41 9.44 12.08
C GLN A 23 -1.18 9.37 11.20
N HIS A 24 -0.10 10.04 11.61
CA HIS A 24 1.23 9.87 11.03
C HIS A 24 2.31 10.10 12.10
N THR A 25 3.52 9.65 11.84
CA THR A 25 4.68 9.87 12.70
C THR A 25 5.32 11.25 12.46
N ASP A 26 6.06 11.73 13.46
CA ASP A 26 6.85 12.96 13.34
C ASP A 26 7.92 12.84 12.25
N GLY A 27 8.22 13.96 11.60
CA GLY A 27 9.23 14.03 10.54
C GLY A 27 8.79 13.52 9.16
N LEU A 28 7.58 12.96 9.03
CA LEU A 28 7.03 12.56 7.71
C LEU A 28 6.89 13.77 6.78
N GLY A 29 6.46 14.91 7.32
CA GLY A 29 6.35 16.14 6.54
C GLY A 29 7.70 16.58 5.94
N ASP A 30 8.76 16.52 6.73
CA ASP A 30 10.11 16.86 6.26
C ASP A 30 10.65 15.84 5.26
N ALA A 31 10.28 14.56 5.39
CA ALA A 31 10.63 13.55 4.40
C ALA A 31 10.05 13.89 3.02
N PHE A 32 8.78 14.32 2.96
CA PHE A 32 8.16 14.76 1.70
C PHE A 32 8.78 16.04 1.15
N ARG A 33 9.29 16.94 2.00
CA ARG A 33 10.01 18.16 1.55
C ARG A 33 11.40 17.86 1.01
N ARG A 34 12.08 16.82 1.50
CA ARG A 34 13.44 16.44 1.05
C ARG A 34 13.48 15.84 -0.35
N GLY A 35 12.37 15.32 -0.86
CA GLY A 35 12.26 14.80 -2.22
C GLY A 35 11.33 13.60 -2.35
N THR A 36 11.59 12.76 -3.34
CA THR A 36 10.76 11.58 -3.63
C THR A 36 10.86 10.55 -2.52
N VAL A 37 9.74 10.32 -1.82
CA VAL A 37 9.57 9.23 -0.86
C VAL A 37 9.02 7.99 -1.58
N SER A 38 9.48 6.80 -1.18
CA SER A 38 8.82 5.54 -1.51
C SER A 38 8.00 5.07 -0.31
N ALA A 39 6.74 4.72 -0.51
CA ALA A 39 5.84 4.27 0.55
C ALA A 39 5.09 3.02 0.10
N TYR A 40 4.77 2.12 1.04
CA TYR A 40 4.09 0.87 0.72
C TYR A 40 2.76 0.71 1.45
N CYS A 41 1.86 -0.07 0.86
CA CYS A 41 0.67 -0.59 1.52
C CYS A 41 0.57 -2.10 1.26
N GLY A 42 0.24 -2.86 2.31
CA GLY A 42 0.05 -4.31 2.24
C GLY A 42 -1.35 -4.69 1.78
N PHE A 43 -1.43 -5.70 0.92
CA PHE A 43 -2.66 -6.33 0.46
C PHE A 43 -2.53 -7.83 0.67
N ASP A 44 -3.26 -8.38 1.63
CA ASP A 44 -3.25 -9.82 1.85
C ASP A 44 -4.13 -10.54 0.82
N PRO A 45 -3.65 -11.65 0.22
CA PRO A 45 -4.38 -12.44 -0.77
C PRO A 45 -5.44 -13.31 -0.07
N THR A 46 -6.39 -12.68 0.63
CA THR A 46 -7.44 -13.38 1.40
C THR A 46 -8.65 -13.78 0.55
N ALA A 47 -8.74 -13.24 -0.66
CA ALA A 47 -9.79 -13.50 -1.63
C ALA A 47 -9.23 -13.25 -3.04
N ASP A 48 -9.90 -13.79 -4.05
CA ASP A 48 -9.53 -13.68 -5.48
C ASP A 48 -9.59 -12.23 -6.00
N SER A 49 -10.13 -11.29 -5.22
CA SER A 49 -10.32 -9.90 -5.60
C SER A 49 -10.21 -8.95 -4.41
N LEU A 50 -9.71 -7.73 -4.66
CA LEU A 50 -9.90 -6.62 -3.73
C LEU A 50 -11.39 -6.25 -3.68
N HIS A 51 -11.81 -5.72 -2.54
CA HIS A 51 -13.18 -5.25 -2.31
C HIS A 51 -13.17 -3.78 -1.87
N ILE A 52 -14.35 -3.19 -1.66
CA ILE A 52 -14.49 -1.76 -1.31
C ILE A 52 -13.67 -1.34 -0.08
N GLY A 53 -13.47 -2.23 0.90
CA GLY A 53 -12.63 -1.97 2.07
C GLY A 53 -11.15 -1.69 1.74
N SER A 54 -10.68 -2.10 0.56
CA SER A 54 -9.31 -1.84 0.09
C SER A 54 -9.18 -0.48 -0.60
N LEU A 55 -10.29 0.22 -0.86
CA LEU A 55 -10.27 1.44 -1.68
C LEU A 55 -9.55 2.59 -0.99
N VAL A 56 -9.74 2.77 0.33
CA VAL A 56 -9.07 3.84 1.10
C VAL A 56 -7.53 3.74 0.99
N PRO A 57 -6.88 2.60 1.28
CA PRO A 57 -5.43 2.49 1.10
C PRO A 57 -4.98 2.63 -0.36
N ILE A 58 -5.77 2.14 -1.33
CA ILE A 58 -5.48 2.33 -2.76
C ILE A 58 -5.45 3.81 -3.11
N MET A 59 -6.45 4.59 -2.66
CA MET A 59 -6.50 6.03 -2.91
C MET A 59 -5.32 6.75 -2.25
N GLY A 60 -4.87 6.31 -1.07
CA GLY A 60 -3.62 6.80 -0.46
C GLY A 60 -2.42 6.65 -1.39
N LEU A 61 -2.22 5.47 -1.99
CA LEU A 61 -1.16 5.22 -2.97
C LEU A 61 -1.32 6.07 -4.25
N VAL A 62 -2.56 6.26 -4.73
CA VAL A 62 -2.86 7.11 -5.90
C VAL A 62 -2.47 8.56 -5.65
N HIS A 63 -2.85 9.12 -4.49
CA HIS A 63 -2.52 10.50 -4.14
C HIS A 63 -1.01 10.68 -3.95
N LEU A 64 -0.32 9.71 -3.35
CA LEU A 64 1.13 9.69 -3.29
C LEU A 64 1.77 9.70 -4.68
N GLN A 65 1.29 8.85 -5.61
CA GLN A 65 1.82 8.80 -6.97
C GLN A 65 1.62 10.11 -7.73
N ARG A 66 0.44 10.71 -7.58
CA ARG A 66 0.10 12.01 -8.20
C ARG A 66 0.96 13.14 -7.66
N ALA A 67 1.38 13.07 -6.40
CA ALA A 67 2.32 14.00 -5.80
C ALA A 67 3.80 13.75 -6.18
N GLY A 68 4.08 12.78 -7.06
CA GLY A 68 5.43 12.47 -7.53
C GLY A 68 6.21 11.50 -6.62
N HIS A 69 5.53 10.84 -5.69
CA HIS A 69 6.11 9.79 -4.86
C HIS A 69 5.95 8.41 -5.48
N ARG A 70 6.69 7.43 -4.95
CA ARG A 70 6.70 6.08 -5.47
C ARG A 70 5.89 5.13 -4.59
N PRO A 71 4.67 4.75 -5.01
CA PRO A 71 3.89 3.76 -4.27
C PRO A 71 4.43 2.34 -4.49
N ILE A 72 4.31 1.51 -3.47
CA ILE A 72 4.62 0.08 -3.51
C ILE A 72 3.40 -0.67 -2.98
N ALA A 73 2.74 -1.44 -3.83
CA ALA A 73 1.73 -2.40 -3.41
C ALA A 73 2.44 -3.72 -3.02
N LEU A 74 2.33 -4.10 -1.76
CA LEU A 74 2.95 -5.31 -1.23
C LEU A 74 1.89 -6.41 -1.07
N VAL A 75 2.00 -7.47 -1.88
CA VAL A 75 1.17 -8.66 -1.73
C VAL A 75 1.69 -9.51 -0.59
N GLY A 76 0.79 -9.89 0.31
CA GLY A 76 1.08 -10.71 1.48
C GLY A 76 1.10 -12.22 1.20
N GLY A 77 1.85 -12.70 0.21
CA GLY A 77 1.89 -14.13 -0.11
C GLY A 77 2.43 -15.00 1.04
N GLY A 78 3.62 -14.67 1.56
CA GLY A 78 4.22 -15.38 2.69
C GLY A 78 3.48 -15.18 4.02
N THR A 79 2.90 -14.00 4.26
CA THR A 79 2.03 -13.77 5.44
C THR A 79 0.69 -14.50 5.31
N GLY A 80 0.16 -14.63 4.08
CA GLY A 80 -1.01 -15.44 3.77
C GLY A 80 -0.79 -16.94 4.00
N MET A 81 0.45 -17.42 3.81
CA MET A 81 0.85 -18.79 4.16
C MET A 81 1.01 -19.02 5.67
N ILE A 82 0.98 -17.99 6.51
CA ILE A 82 0.99 -18.15 7.97
C ILE A 82 -0.43 -17.93 8.52
N GLY A 83 -1.17 -17.02 7.89
CA GLY A 83 -2.48 -16.55 8.33
C GLY A 83 -2.33 -15.51 9.45
N ASP A 84 -2.79 -14.29 9.19
CA ASP A 84 -2.89 -13.27 10.25
C ASP A 84 -3.98 -13.68 11.27
N PRO A 85 -3.62 -13.91 12.56
CA PRO A 85 -4.57 -14.29 13.60
C PRO A 85 -5.47 -13.14 14.07
N SER A 86 -5.28 -11.90 13.57
CA SER A 86 -6.04 -10.74 14.01
C SER A 86 -7.55 -10.89 13.74
N GLY A 87 -8.30 -11.39 14.72
CA GLY A 87 -9.76 -11.28 14.82
C GLY A 87 -10.60 -12.37 14.15
N ARG A 88 -10.06 -13.54 13.75
CA ARG A 88 -10.87 -14.66 13.23
C ARG A 88 -10.78 -15.91 14.10
N SER A 89 -11.93 -16.59 14.26
CA SER A 89 -12.15 -17.76 15.12
C SER A 89 -11.86 -19.12 14.47
N SER A 90 -11.50 -19.15 13.19
CA SER A 90 -11.14 -20.38 12.48
C SER A 90 -9.79 -20.25 11.78
N GLU A 91 -8.98 -21.30 11.86
CA GLU A 91 -7.73 -21.44 11.12
C GLU A 91 -8.00 -21.28 9.61
N ARG A 92 -7.23 -20.40 8.93
CA ARG A 92 -7.37 -20.24 7.47
C ARG A 92 -6.66 -21.40 6.78
N SER A 93 -7.21 -21.87 5.67
CA SER A 93 -6.54 -22.84 4.82
C SER A 93 -5.30 -22.20 4.20
N LEU A 94 -4.16 -22.89 4.29
CA LEU A 94 -2.90 -22.46 3.71
C LEU A 94 -3.05 -22.39 2.18
N LEU A 95 -2.74 -21.25 1.59
CA LEU A 95 -2.71 -21.10 0.12
C LEU A 95 -1.43 -21.71 -0.44
N ASP A 96 -1.55 -22.44 -1.54
CA ASP A 96 -0.38 -22.89 -2.30
C ASP A 96 0.23 -21.75 -3.12
N LEU A 97 1.49 -21.94 -3.55
CA LEU A 97 2.21 -20.93 -4.35
C LEU A 97 1.49 -20.55 -5.65
N PRO A 98 0.95 -21.50 -6.45
CA PRO A 98 0.18 -21.16 -7.65
C PRO A 98 -1.02 -20.25 -7.37
N THR A 99 -1.75 -20.49 -6.28
CA THR A 99 -2.90 -19.66 -5.88
C THR A 99 -2.45 -18.27 -5.44
N ILE A 100 -1.33 -18.18 -4.71
CA ILE A 100 -0.73 -16.90 -4.30
C ILE A 100 -0.31 -16.08 -5.53
N GLU A 101 0.33 -16.71 -6.51
CA GLU A 101 0.75 -16.05 -7.75
C GLU A 101 -0.44 -15.57 -8.58
N ALA A 102 -1.46 -16.42 -8.75
CA ALA A 102 -2.68 -16.06 -9.46
C ALA A 102 -3.42 -14.90 -8.79
N THR A 103 -3.52 -14.92 -7.46
CA THR A 103 -4.13 -13.82 -6.69
C THR A 103 -3.31 -12.54 -6.80
N ALA A 104 -1.98 -12.64 -6.75
CA ALA A 104 -1.09 -11.49 -6.91
C ALA A 104 -1.27 -10.82 -8.29
N GLU A 105 -1.41 -11.59 -9.37
CA GLU A 105 -1.67 -11.04 -10.70
C GLU A 105 -3.09 -10.44 -10.82
N GLY A 106 -4.07 -11.04 -10.16
CA GLY A 106 -5.42 -10.47 -10.03
C GLY A 106 -5.40 -9.10 -9.35
N ILE A 107 -4.68 -8.99 -8.22
CA ILE A 107 -4.45 -7.73 -7.50
C ILE A 107 -3.73 -6.73 -8.41
N ARG A 108 -2.68 -7.15 -9.13
CA ARG A 108 -1.96 -6.31 -10.09
C ARG A 108 -2.89 -5.70 -11.12
N THR A 109 -3.72 -6.54 -11.73
CA THR A 109 -4.68 -6.14 -12.75
C THR A 109 -5.67 -5.10 -12.21
N GLN A 110 -6.16 -5.28 -10.98
CA GLN A 110 -7.07 -4.32 -10.36
C GLN A 110 -6.37 -2.99 -10.04
N LEU A 111 -5.17 -3.04 -9.46
CA LEU A 111 -4.39 -1.86 -9.10
C LEU A 111 -3.92 -1.07 -10.32
N SER A 112 -3.70 -1.72 -11.47
CA SER A 112 -3.29 -1.07 -12.72
C SER A 112 -4.29 -0.04 -13.25
N ARG A 113 -5.55 -0.12 -12.78
CA ARG A 113 -6.60 0.87 -13.10
C ARG A 113 -6.42 2.18 -12.32
N PHE A 114 -5.64 2.16 -11.25
CA PHE A 114 -5.45 3.28 -10.33
C PHE A 114 -4.01 3.79 -10.32
N LEU A 115 -3.03 2.89 -10.46
CA LEU A 115 -1.61 3.16 -10.37
C LEU A 115 -0.90 2.93 -11.70
N ASP A 116 0.00 3.83 -12.05
CA ASP A 116 0.87 3.69 -13.22
C ASP A 116 2.14 2.90 -12.85
N PHE A 117 2.26 1.68 -13.36
CA PHE A 117 3.42 0.80 -13.13
C PHE A 117 4.54 0.99 -14.17
N ASP A 118 4.24 1.58 -15.33
CA ASP A 118 5.13 1.59 -16.49
C ASP A 118 5.97 2.87 -16.57
N LYS A 119 5.58 3.93 -15.86
CA LYS A 119 6.35 5.17 -15.76
C LYS A 119 7.72 4.94 -15.10
N VAL A 120 8.73 5.71 -15.52
CA VAL A 120 10.03 5.77 -14.82
C VAL A 120 9.82 6.24 -13.39
N GLY A 121 10.20 5.40 -12.41
CA GLY A 121 9.91 5.66 -11.00
C GLY A 121 8.45 5.39 -10.60
N GLY A 122 7.70 4.70 -11.46
CA GLY A 122 6.30 4.32 -11.24
C GLY A 122 6.11 3.32 -10.10
N ALA A 123 4.85 2.96 -9.91
CA ALA A 123 4.40 2.05 -8.87
C ALA A 123 5.14 0.71 -8.97
N LYS A 124 5.30 0.04 -7.83
CA LYS A 124 5.81 -1.33 -7.78
C LYS A 124 4.77 -2.25 -7.17
N LEU A 125 4.62 -3.44 -7.73
CA LEU A 125 4.00 -4.57 -7.05
C LEU A 125 5.14 -5.50 -6.60
N VAL A 126 5.12 -5.91 -5.34
CA VAL A 126 6.09 -6.86 -4.77
C VAL A 126 5.34 -7.90 -3.97
N ASN A 127 5.87 -9.11 -3.85
CA ASN A 127 5.26 -10.16 -3.03
C ASN A 127 6.23 -10.62 -1.94
N ASN A 128 5.78 -10.59 -0.67
CA ASN A 128 6.64 -10.95 0.46
C ASN A 128 7.03 -12.44 0.52
N VAL A 129 6.39 -13.31 -0.27
CA VAL A 129 6.80 -14.70 -0.43
C VAL A 129 8.21 -14.83 -1.01
N GLU A 130 8.67 -13.86 -1.81
CA GLU A 130 9.98 -13.89 -2.48
C GLU A 130 11.16 -13.95 -1.50
N TRP A 131 10.99 -13.41 -0.29
CA TRP A 131 12.00 -13.46 0.76
C TRP A 131 11.59 -14.36 1.93
N LEU A 132 10.31 -14.39 2.31
CA LEU A 132 9.86 -15.24 3.42
C LEU A 132 9.90 -16.73 3.06
N GLY A 133 9.66 -17.10 1.80
CA GLY A 133 9.75 -18.50 1.36
C GLY A 133 11.16 -19.06 1.30
N LYS A 134 12.19 -18.25 1.58
CA LYS A 134 13.61 -18.65 1.61
C LYS A 134 14.18 -18.71 3.04
N LEU A 135 13.42 -18.27 4.03
CA LEU A 135 13.78 -18.36 5.45
C LEU A 135 13.59 -19.80 5.94
#